data_AF-A0A441W6V3-F1
#
_entry.id   AF-A0A441W6V3-F1
#
_cell.length_a   1.000
_cell.length_b   1.000
_cell.length_c   1.000
_cell.angle_alpha   90.00
_cell.angle_beta   90.00
_cell.angle_gamma   90.00
#
_symmetry.space_group_name_H-M   'P 1'
#
loop_
_entity.id
_entity.type
_entity.pdbx_description
1 polymer ?
#
loop_
_entity_poly.entity_id
_entity_poly.type
_entity_poly.pdbx_seq_one_letter_code
_entity_poly.pdbx_strand_id
1 'polypeptide(L)'
;MKQHRSGHRASLPFHAFSSFNKKGGKAVDAVVRKRNQALDMYQEMATYEKIAECLDISPTTVVQYVARARQQGDVRANRPFKHRGRLQALQRRKAIREMKALGMSAREIAKQLGINVRLVQIRLKEATA
;
A
#
# COMPACT_ATOMS: atom_id res chain seq x y z
N MET A 1 -21.36 16.13 48.49
CA MET A 1 -20.52 17.12 47.80
C MET A 1 -19.44 16.39 47.01
N LYS A 2 -19.50 16.40 45.66
CA LYS A 2 -18.57 15.70 44.78
C LYS A 2 -17.27 16.51 44.65
N GLN A 3 -16.16 15.99 45.15
CA GLN A 3 -14.84 16.56 44.87
C GLN A 3 -14.34 16.04 43.51
N HIS A 4 -14.52 16.83 42.46
CA HIS A 4 -13.81 16.63 41.20
C HIS A 4 -12.35 17.09 41.40
N ARG A 5 -11.48 16.18 41.84
CA ARG A 5 -10.04 16.39 41.77
C ARG A 5 -9.61 16.18 40.33
N SER A 6 -9.45 17.28 39.59
CA SER A 6 -8.75 17.30 38.30
C SER A 6 -7.31 16.84 38.54
N GLY A 7 -7.03 15.57 38.28
CA GLY A 7 -5.67 15.03 38.32
C GLY A 7 -4.84 15.74 37.26
N HIS A 8 -3.99 16.68 37.67
CA HIS A 8 -2.94 17.20 36.80
C HIS A 8 -2.05 16.01 36.40
N ARG A 9 -2.10 15.63 35.11
CA ARG A 9 -1.16 14.66 34.55
C ARG A 9 0.24 15.15 34.88
N ALA A 10 1.05 14.29 35.51
CA ALA A 10 2.44 14.60 35.81
C ALA A 10 3.12 15.15 34.55
N SER A 11 3.78 16.30 34.68
CA SER A 11 4.55 16.91 33.61
C SER A 11 5.72 15.99 33.29
N LEU A 12 5.55 15.16 32.27
CA LEU A 12 6.64 14.34 31.76
C LEU A 12 7.66 15.27 31.07
N PRO A 13 8.95 15.01 31.22
CA PRO A 13 9.96 15.82 30.56
C PRO A 13 9.83 15.71 29.03
N PHE A 14 10.20 16.77 28.30
CA PHE A 14 9.95 16.89 26.85
C PHE A 14 10.42 15.68 26.03
N HIS A 15 11.48 15.01 26.47
CA HIS A 15 12.05 13.84 25.80
C HIS A 15 11.18 12.57 25.92
N ALA A 16 10.21 12.53 26.84
CA ALA A 16 9.23 11.45 26.94
C ALA A 16 8.22 11.47 25.79
N PHE A 17 7.98 12.65 25.20
CA PHE A 17 7.10 12.81 24.03
C PHE A 17 7.89 12.88 22.71
N SER A 18 9.23 12.95 22.78
CA SER A 18 10.08 12.98 21.59
C SER A 18 10.11 11.61 20.90
N SER A 19 9.84 11.59 19.60
CA SER A 19 10.01 10.41 18.76
C SER A 19 11.48 9.97 18.62
N PHE A 20 12.43 10.82 19.02
CA PHE A 20 13.85 10.51 19.14
C PHE A 20 14.22 10.37 20.62
N ASN A 21 14.37 9.13 21.08
CA ASN A 21 14.87 8.87 22.43
C ASN A 21 16.37 9.24 22.50
N LYS A 22 16.71 10.31 23.24
CA LYS A 22 18.10 10.82 23.38
C LYS A 22 19.09 9.77 23.93
N LYS A 23 18.62 8.69 24.57
CA LYS A 23 19.49 7.62 25.10
C LYS A 23 19.99 6.61 24.07
N GLY A 24 19.56 6.67 22.80
CA GLY A 24 20.09 5.71 21.82
C GLY A 24 19.63 5.85 20.37
N GLY A 25 18.97 6.94 19.98
CA GLY A 25 18.60 7.19 18.57
C GLY A 25 17.60 6.17 17.98
N LYS A 26 17.01 5.31 18.81
CA LYS A 26 16.03 4.32 18.38
C LYS A 26 14.67 4.99 18.24
N ALA A 27 14.06 4.85 17.05
CA ALA A 27 12.69 5.28 16.82
C ALA A 27 11.73 4.44 17.69
N VAL A 28 10.61 5.05 18.08
CA VAL A 28 9.53 4.35 18.80
C VAL A 28 8.97 3.22 17.92
N ASP A 29 8.75 2.04 18.50
CA ASP A 29 8.22 0.86 17.80
C ASP A 29 6.97 1.16 16.95
N ALA A 30 6.06 2.00 17.46
CA ALA A 30 4.87 2.42 16.75
C ALA A 30 5.17 3.14 15.42
N VAL A 31 6.21 3.99 15.41
CA VAL A 31 6.64 4.73 14.20
C VAL A 31 7.25 3.76 13.19
N VAL A 32 8.05 2.79 13.66
CA VAL A 32 8.64 1.76 12.80
C VAL A 32 7.55 0.90 12.17
N ARG A 33 6.55 0.47 12.94
CA ARG A 33 5.40 -0.29 12.44
C ARG A 33 4.61 0.48 11.39
N LYS A 34 4.25 1.74 11.67
CA LYS A 34 3.55 2.60 10.70
C LYS A 34 4.35 2.79 9.41
N ARG A 35 5.67 3.01 9.51
CA ARG A 35 6.56 3.12 8.33
C ARG A 35 6.54 1.84 7.50
N ASN A 36 6.68 0.67 8.14
CA ASN A 36 6.69 -0.60 7.42
C ASN A 36 5.34 -0.87 6.74
N GLN A 37 4.22 -0.62 7.43
CA GLN A 37 2.88 -0.71 6.83
C GLN A 37 2.72 0.23 5.63
N ALA A 38 3.22 1.47 5.73
CA ALA A 38 3.19 2.42 4.62
C ALA A 38 3.96 1.89 3.39
N LEU A 39 5.11 1.25 3.61
CA LEU A 39 5.91 0.65 2.55
C LEU A 39 5.26 -0.58 1.93
N ASP A 40 4.58 -1.41 2.73
CA ASP A 40 3.83 -2.58 2.24
C ASP A 40 2.66 -2.14 1.35
N MET A 41 1.85 -1.19 1.83
CA MET A 41 0.79 -0.58 1.04
C MET A 41 1.35 0.13 -0.21
N TYR A 42 2.54 0.73 -0.09
CA TYR A 42 3.20 1.33 -1.23
C TYR A 42 3.60 0.24 -2.24
N GLN A 43 4.17 -0.89 -1.85
CA GLN A 43 4.48 -1.98 -2.78
C GLN A 43 3.23 -2.51 -3.49
N GLU A 44 2.09 -2.57 -2.79
CA GLU A 44 0.77 -2.94 -3.33
C GLU A 44 0.13 -1.90 -4.27
N MET A 45 0.87 -0.84 -4.63
CA MET A 45 0.45 0.22 -5.53
C MET A 45 -0.66 1.14 -4.97
N ALA A 46 -0.79 1.27 -3.64
CA ALA A 46 -1.66 2.29 -3.04
C ALA A 46 -1.18 3.72 -3.35
N THR A 47 -2.08 4.70 -3.48
CA THR A 47 -1.66 6.11 -3.66
C THR A 47 -1.12 6.68 -2.35
N TYR A 48 -0.31 7.73 -2.41
CA TYR A 48 0.19 8.40 -1.20
C TYR A 48 -0.95 8.89 -0.31
N GLU A 49 -2.00 9.45 -0.93
CA GLU A 49 -3.23 9.88 -0.27
C GLU A 49 -3.92 8.72 0.45
N LYS A 50 -4.04 7.56 -0.20
CA LYS A 50 -4.70 6.41 0.41
C LYS A 50 -3.92 5.86 1.61
N ILE A 51 -2.60 5.83 1.51
CA ILE A 51 -1.73 5.39 2.61
C ILE A 51 -1.83 6.36 3.79
N ALA A 52 -1.82 7.67 3.50
CA ALA A 52 -1.97 8.72 4.48
C ALA A 52 -3.29 8.62 5.25
N GLU A 53 -4.40 8.45 4.53
CA GLU A 53 -5.74 8.24 5.10
C GLU A 53 -5.79 6.98 6.00
N CYS A 54 -5.27 5.84 5.51
CA CYS A 54 -5.33 4.59 6.25
C CYS A 54 -4.47 4.58 7.53
N LEU A 55 -3.34 5.29 7.54
CA LEU A 55 -2.39 5.28 8.66
C LEU A 55 -2.50 6.51 9.57
N ASP A 56 -3.44 7.41 9.24
CA ASP A 56 -3.65 8.69 9.89
C ASP A 56 -2.32 9.47 10.06
N ILE A 57 -1.70 9.76 8.92
CA ILE A 57 -0.45 10.51 8.81
C ILE A 57 -0.52 11.47 7.62
N SER A 58 0.35 12.49 7.61
CA SER A 58 0.42 13.40 6.46
C SER A 58 0.90 12.68 5.19
N PRO A 59 0.34 12.99 4.00
CA PRO A 59 0.86 12.52 2.71
C PRO A 59 2.34 12.84 2.51
N THR A 60 2.82 13.98 3.02
CA THR A 60 4.24 14.37 2.95
C THR A 60 5.14 13.41 3.73
N THR A 61 4.65 12.87 4.85
CA THR A 61 5.36 11.86 5.64
C THR A 61 5.51 10.55 4.87
N VAL A 62 4.48 10.13 4.14
CA VAL A 62 4.54 8.94 3.28
C VAL A 62 5.59 9.13 2.18
N VAL A 63 5.61 10.30 1.54
CA VAL A 63 6.64 10.63 0.52
C VAL A 63 8.05 10.53 1.11
N GLN A 64 8.26 11.07 2.32
CA GLN A 64 9.55 10.97 3.00
C GLN A 64 9.94 9.52 3.35
N TYR A 65 8.99 8.70 3.79
CA TYR A 65 9.24 7.28 4.04
C TYR A 65 9.69 6.55 2.78
N VAL A 66 9.00 6.75 1.66
CA VAL A 66 9.36 6.15 0.38
C VAL A 66 10.71 6.66 -0.12
N ALA A 67 10.98 7.96 -0.03
CA ALA A 67 12.26 8.55 -0.43
C ALA A 67 13.44 7.95 0.36
N ARG A 68 13.29 7.83 1.69
CA ARG A 68 14.29 7.20 2.56
C ARG A 68 14.47 5.72 2.26
N ALA A 69 13.38 4.99 2.02
CA ALA A 69 13.43 3.57 1.67
C ALA A 69 14.18 3.34 0.33
N ARG A 70 13.99 4.23 -0.67
CA ARG A 70 14.77 4.20 -1.92
C ARG A 70 16.26 4.43 -1.68
N GLN A 71 16.62 5.40 -0.85
CA GLN A 71 18.03 5.65 -0.49
C GLN A 71 18.68 4.44 0.21
N GLN A 72 17.88 3.70 0.98
CA GLN A 72 18.31 2.48 1.67
C GLN A 72 18.32 1.23 0.78
N GLY A 73 17.88 1.34 -0.48
CA GLY A 73 17.80 0.20 -1.40
C GLY A 73 16.67 -0.79 -1.08
N ASP A 74 15.63 -0.37 -0.35
CA ASP A 74 14.50 -1.23 -0.02
C ASP A 74 13.71 -1.59 -1.29
N VAL A 75 13.55 -2.89 -1.53
CA VAL A 75 12.80 -3.44 -2.65
C VAL A 75 11.35 -2.97 -2.69
N ARG A 76 10.74 -2.68 -1.53
CA ARG A 76 9.33 -2.24 -1.43
C ARG A 76 9.10 -0.87 -2.05
N ALA A 77 10.14 -0.03 -2.05
CA ALA A 77 10.07 1.32 -2.60
C ALA A 77 10.20 1.38 -4.13
N ASN A 78 10.56 0.25 -4.76
CA ASN A 78 10.70 0.09 -6.19
C ASN A 78 9.44 -0.55 -6.79
N ARG A 79 8.61 0.27 -7.43
CA ARG A 79 7.39 -0.20 -8.11
C ARG A 79 7.67 -0.50 -9.59
N PRO A 80 7.08 -1.58 -10.14
CA PRO A 80 7.20 -1.87 -11.57
C PRO A 80 6.42 -0.87 -12.45
N PHE A 81 5.39 -0.21 -11.90
CA PHE A 81 4.56 0.74 -12.62
C PHE A 81 4.31 2.01 -11.80
N LYS A 82 3.98 3.11 -12.48
CA LYS A 82 3.53 4.36 -11.84
C LYS A 82 2.09 4.26 -11.33
N HIS A 83 1.22 3.55 -12.05
CA HIS A 83 -0.23 3.52 -11.80
C HIS A 83 -0.74 2.10 -11.54
N ARG A 84 -1.60 1.94 -10.52
CA ARG A 84 -2.21 0.65 -10.12
C ARG A 84 -2.99 -0.02 -11.25
N GLY A 85 -3.61 0.76 -12.13
CA GLY A 85 -4.37 0.24 -13.27
C GLY A 85 -3.53 -0.63 -14.23
N ARG A 86 -2.24 -0.34 -14.41
CA ARG A 86 -1.35 -1.16 -15.26
C ARG A 86 -1.11 -2.53 -14.64
N LEU A 87 -0.87 -2.59 -13.33
CA LEU A 87 -0.70 -3.84 -12.60
C LEU A 87 -1.98 -4.69 -12.69
N GLN A 88 -3.15 -4.09 -12.44
CA GLN A 88 -4.43 -4.79 -12.56
C GLN A 88 -4.68 -5.30 -13.98
N ALA A 89 -4.32 -4.53 -15.01
CA ALA A 89 -4.46 -4.96 -16.39
C ALA A 89 -3.57 -6.18 -16.70
N LEU A 90 -2.34 -6.21 -16.18
CA LEU A 90 -1.45 -7.37 -16.32
C LEU A 90 -1.98 -8.60 -15.60
N GLN A 91 -2.43 -8.44 -14.36
CA GLN A 91 -3.08 -9.52 -13.60
C GLN A 91 -4.31 -10.06 -14.34
N ARG A 92 -5.15 -9.18 -14.89
CA ARG A 92 -6.30 -9.56 -15.71
C ARG A 92 -5.90 -10.34 -16.96
N ARG A 93 -4.89 -9.88 -17.70
CA ARG A 93 -4.37 -10.60 -18.88
C ARG A 93 -3.84 -11.99 -18.51
N LYS A 94 -3.14 -12.12 -17.38
CA LYS A 94 -2.67 -13.40 -16.86
C LYS A 94 -3.86 -14.33 -16.55
N ALA A 95 -4.85 -13.85 -15.79
CA ALA A 95 -6.03 -14.62 -15.44
C ALA A 95 -6.82 -15.09 -16.68
N ILE A 96 -6.98 -14.23 -17.71
CA ILE A 96 -7.64 -14.62 -18.97
C ILE A 96 -6.91 -15.78 -19.65
N ARG A 97 -5.57 -15.74 -19.69
CA ARG A 97 -4.76 -16.82 -20.29
C ARG A 97 -4.86 -18.12 -19.51
N GLU A 98 -4.81 -18.04 -18.18
CA GLU A 98 -4.93 -19.20 -17.30
C GLU A 98 -6.30 -19.87 -17.46
N MET A 99 -7.39 -19.11 -17.44
CA MET A 99 -8.74 -19.65 -17.65
C MET A 99 -8.92 -20.24 -19.06
N LYS A 100 -8.29 -19.63 -20.07
CA LYS A 100 -8.31 -20.20 -21.42
C LYS A 100 -7.56 -21.53 -21.49
N ALA A 101 -6.43 -21.66 -20.79
CA ALA A 101 -5.68 -22.91 -20.69
C ALA A 101 -6.49 -24.01 -19.98
N LEU A 102 -7.38 -23.64 -19.05
CA LEU A 102 -8.35 -24.55 -18.43
C LEU A 102 -9.52 -24.94 -19.37
N GLY A 103 -9.54 -24.46 -20.62
CA GLY A 103 -10.57 -24.80 -21.61
C GLY A 103 -11.83 -23.94 -21.58
N MET A 104 -11.90 -22.92 -20.72
CA MET A 104 -13.09 -22.05 -20.64
C MET A 104 -13.30 -21.25 -21.93
N SER A 105 -14.58 -21.01 -22.28
CA SER A 105 -14.98 -20.15 -23.38
C SER A 105 -14.83 -18.66 -23.03
N ALA A 106 -14.71 -17.80 -24.03
CA ALA A 106 -14.58 -16.35 -23.81
C ALA A 106 -15.78 -15.75 -23.05
N ARG A 107 -16.98 -16.32 -23.21
CA ARG A 107 -18.20 -15.87 -22.52
C ARG A 107 -18.18 -16.25 -21.04
N GLU A 108 -17.71 -17.45 -20.71
CA GLU A 108 -17.56 -17.90 -19.31
C GLU A 108 -16.48 -17.10 -18.58
N ILE A 109 -15.33 -16.88 -19.23
CA ILE A 109 -14.25 -16.04 -18.69
C ILE A 109 -14.76 -14.63 -18.40
N ALA A 110 -15.51 -14.04 -19.33
CA ALA A 110 -16.10 -12.72 -19.17
C ALA A 110 -17.07 -12.66 -17.97
N LYS A 111 -17.93 -13.68 -17.80
CA LYS A 111 -18.84 -13.80 -16.67
C LYS A 111 -18.09 -13.94 -15.35
N GLN A 112 -17.04 -14.78 -15.30
CA GLN A 112 -16.26 -15.03 -14.10
C GLN A 112 -15.45 -13.79 -13.65
N LEU A 113 -14.89 -13.05 -14.60
CA LEU A 113 -14.10 -11.85 -14.32
C LEU A 113 -14.94 -10.57 -14.23
N GLY A 114 -16.24 -10.63 -14.54
CA GLY A 114 -17.14 -9.46 -14.55
C GLY A 114 -16.76 -8.41 -15.61
N ILE A 115 -16.27 -8.83 -16.78
CA ILE A 115 -15.79 -7.94 -17.85
C ILE A 115 -16.50 -8.18 -19.18
N ASN A 116 -16.36 -7.24 -20.11
CA ASN A 116 -16.96 -7.36 -21.45
C ASN A 116 -16.32 -8.50 -22.25
N VAL A 117 -17.15 -9.34 -22.88
CA VAL A 117 -16.74 -10.45 -23.77
C VAL A 117 -15.80 -9.97 -24.88
N ARG A 118 -16.06 -8.80 -25.48
CA ARG A 118 -15.23 -8.25 -26.55
C ARG A 118 -13.80 -7.98 -26.09
N LEU A 119 -13.61 -7.51 -24.85
CA LEU A 119 -12.29 -7.30 -24.27
C LEU A 119 -11.54 -8.62 -24.15
N VAL A 120 -12.20 -9.68 -23.67
CA VAL A 120 -11.59 -11.01 -23.55
C VAL A 120 -11.12 -11.51 -24.91
N GLN A 121 -11.95 -11.41 -25.95
CA GLN A 121 -11.60 -11.83 -27.30
C GLN A 121 -10.36 -11.08 -27.83
N ILE A 122 -10.31 -9.76 -27.66
CA ILE A 122 -9.15 -8.96 -28.07
C ILE A 122 -7.88 -9.44 -27.34
N ARG A 123 -7.95 -9.64 -26.02
CA ARG A 123 -6.79 -10.09 -25.23
C ARG A 123 -6.33 -11.49 -25.57
N LEU A 124 -7.25 -12.39 -25.92
CA LEU A 124 -6.90 -13.73 -26.38
C LEU A 124 -6.24 -13.68 -27.75
N LYS A 125 -6.74 -12.83 -28.68
CA LYS A 125 -6.12 -12.63 -30.00
C LYS A 125 -4.72 -12.04 -29.90
N GLU A 126 -4.52 -11.03 -29.04
CA GLU A 126 -3.20 -10.42 -28.76
C GLU A 126 -2.20 -11.43 -28.18
N ALA A 127 -2.66 -12.52 -27.55
CA ALA A 127 -1.78 -13.53 -26.95
C ALA A 127 -1.36 -14.63 -27.94
N THR A 128 -2.08 -14.77 -29.05
CA THR A 128 -1.79 -15.75 -30.11
C THR A 128 -1.05 -15.17 -31.31
N ALA A 129 -1.03 -13.85 -31.43
CA ALA A 129 -0.26 -13.11 -32.44
C ALA A 129 1.16 -12.88 -31.96
#